data_AF-A0AAN0JZW0-F1
#
_entry.id   AF-A0AAN0JZW0-F1
#
_cell.length_a   1.000
_cell.length_b   1.000
_cell.length_c   1.000
_cell.angle_alpha   90.00
_cell.angle_beta   90.00
_cell.angle_gamma   90.00
#
_symmetry.space_group_name_H-M   'P 1'
#
loop_
_entity.id
_entity.type
_entity.pdbx_description
1 polymer ?
#
loop_
_entity_poly.entity_id
_entity_poly.type
_entity_poly.pdbx_seq_one_letter_code
_entity_poly.pdbx_strand_id
1 'polypeptide(L)'
;MNNEFRVERGNPESEAMLFSVPDFIGFACREVASKVRGKVASIPFEQFHKHSADIITAAVFGKNADGEVNKEVIFTANNLVSSYLCYQPWNEW
;
A
#
# COMPACT_ATOMS: atom_id res chain seq x y z
N MET A 1 5.78 4.60 6.80
CA MET A 1 4.57 4.69 5.97
C MET A 1 3.87 5.99 6.35
N ASN A 2 3.39 6.80 5.40
CA ASN A 2 2.57 7.97 5.72
C ASN A 2 1.09 7.61 5.54
N ASN A 3 0.32 7.65 6.63
CA ASN A 3 -1.04 7.13 6.70
C ASN A 3 -2.01 8.23 7.16
N GLU A 4 -3.10 8.42 6.42
CA GLU A 4 -4.15 9.42 6.67
C GLU A 4 -5.52 8.79 6.48
N PHE A 5 -6.52 9.17 7.27
CA PHE A 5 -7.91 8.75 7.05
C PHE A 5 -8.66 9.83 6.27
N ARG A 6 -9.24 9.46 5.12
CA ARG A 6 -10.15 10.35 4.39
C ARG A 6 -11.56 10.18 4.91
N VAL A 7 -12.05 11.20 5.62
CA VAL A 7 -13.39 11.20 6.20
C VAL A 7 -14.16 12.42 5.72
N GLU A 8 -15.34 12.20 5.18
CA GLU A 8 -16.31 13.25 4.87
C GLU A 8 -17.05 13.63 6.16
N ARG A 9 -16.68 14.78 6.74
CA ARG A 9 -17.31 15.28 7.96
C ARG A 9 -18.78 15.62 7.70
N GLY A 10 -19.66 15.15 8.58
CA GLY A 10 -21.11 15.32 8.43
C GLY A 10 -21.80 14.22 7.62
N ASN A 11 -21.04 13.22 7.15
CA ASN A 11 -21.59 11.98 6.59
C ASN A 11 -21.44 10.85 7.62
N PRO A 12 -22.54 10.42 8.28
CA PRO A 12 -22.49 9.39 9.33
C PRO A 12 -21.90 8.06 8.86
N GLU A 13 -22.06 7.70 7.58
CA GLU A 13 -21.50 6.48 7.02
C GLU A 13 -19.97 6.57 6.89
N SER A 14 -19.46 7.69 6.38
CA SER A 14 -18.02 7.93 6.29
C SER A 14 -17.36 8.02 7.67
N GLU A 15 -18.04 8.54 8.67
CA GLU A 15 -17.54 8.62 10.05
C GLU A 15 -17.54 7.25 10.73
N ALA A 16 -18.55 6.41 10.47
CA ALA A 16 -18.59 5.04 10.98
C ALA A 16 -17.47 4.16 10.40
N MET A 17 -17.07 4.40 9.14
CA MET A 17 -15.95 3.68 8.50
C MET A 17 -14.60 3.88 9.20
N LEU A 18 -14.41 4.96 9.97
CA LEU A 18 -13.17 5.15 10.73
C LEU A 18 -12.93 4.00 11.73
N PHE A 19 -14.02 3.44 12.26
CA PHE A 19 -13.99 2.43 13.33
C PHE A 19 -14.36 1.02 12.84
N SER A 20 -14.55 0.83 11.53
CA SER A 20 -14.91 -0.48 10.95
C SER A 20 -13.79 -1.52 11.09
N VAL A 21 -12.54 -1.07 11.21
CA VAL A 21 -11.36 -1.94 11.34
C VAL A 21 -10.69 -1.67 12.69
N PRO A 22 -10.87 -2.54 13.70
CA PRO A 22 -10.30 -2.36 15.03
C PRO A 22 -8.76 -2.30 15.05
N ASP A 23 -8.10 -3.10 14.20
CA ASP A 23 -6.65 -3.10 13.99
C ASP A 23 -6.31 -2.65 12.56
N PHE A 24 -6.38 -1.34 12.33
CA PHE A 24 -6.12 -0.77 11.01
C PHE A 24 -4.66 -0.91 10.57
N ILE A 25 -3.72 -0.93 11.52
CA ILE A 25 -2.29 -1.06 11.24
C ILE A 25 -1.99 -2.49 10.78
N GLY A 26 -2.44 -3.50 11.54
CA GLY A 26 -2.27 -4.89 11.18
C GLY A 26 -3.00 -5.23 9.87
N PHE A 27 -4.18 -4.66 9.65
CA PHE A 27 -4.90 -4.77 8.39
C PHE A 27 -4.09 -4.19 7.21
N ALA A 28 -3.63 -2.95 7.31
CA ALA A 28 -2.84 -2.30 6.25
C ALA A 28 -1.54 -3.07 5.96
N CYS A 29 -0.80 -3.45 7.01
CA CYS A 29 0.41 -4.25 6.88
C CYS A 29 0.15 -5.61 6.22
N ARG A 30 -0.94 -6.29 6.59
CA ARG A 30 -1.32 -7.58 6.02
C ARG A 30 -1.60 -7.48 4.52
N GLU A 31 -2.39 -6.48 4.12
CA GLU A 31 -2.73 -6.24 2.72
C GLU A 31 -1.49 -5.91 1.89
N VAL A 32 -0.64 -4.99 2.37
CA VAL A 32 0.63 -4.60 1.75
C VAL A 32 1.54 -5.80 1.59
N ALA A 33 1.75 -6.56 2.66
CA ALA A 33 2.61 -7.74 2.63
C ALA A 33 2.08 -8.82 1.68
N SER A 34 0.75 -9.00 1.61
CA SER A 34 0.11 -9.91 0.66
C SER A 34 0.41 -9.52 -0.79
N LYS A 35 0.21 -8.25 -1.15
CA LYS A 35 0.49 -7.72 -2.49
C LYS A 35 1.96 -7.85 -2.89
N VAL A 36 2.87 -7.47 -1.98
CA VAL A 36 4.32 -7.58 -2.22
C VAL A 36 4.72 -9.03 -2.44
N ARG A 37 4.31 -9.95 -1.55
CA ARG A 37 4.60 -11.38 -1.70
C ARG A 37 4.06 -11.94 -3.02
N GLY A 38 2.82 -11.61 -3.38
CA GLY A 38 2.21 -12.04 -4.63
C GLY A 38 2.99 -11.57 -5.86
N LYS A 39 3.46 -10.31 -5.86
CA LYS A 39 4.25 -9.78 -6.97
C LYS A 39 5.66 -10.40 -7.03
N VAL A 40 6.33 -10.50 -5.89
CA VAL A 40 7.70 -11.04 -5.80
C VAL A 40 7.74 -12.52 -6.18
N ALA A 41 6.71 -13.29 -5.86
CA ALA A 41 6.61 -14.70 -6.27
C ALA A 41 6.51 -14.89 -7.79
N SER A 42 6.09 -13.86 -8.53
CA SER A 42 5.90 -13.91 -9.99
C SER A 42 7.14 -13.49 -10.81
N ILE A 43 8.23 -13.09 -10.16
CA ILE A 43 9.42 -12.54 -10.81
C ILE A 43 10.69 -13.30 -10.44
N PRO A 44 11.66 -13.43 -11.37
CA PRO A 44 12.96 -13.98 -11.04
C PRO A 44 13.70 -13.14 -9.99
N PHE A 45 14.47 -13.82 -9.15
CA PHE A 45 15.24 -13.19 -8.08
C PHE A 45 16.17 -12.08 -8.57
N GLU A 46 16.87 -12.27 -9.69
CA GLU A 46 17.77 -11.25 -10.25
C GLU A 46 17.04 -9.97 -10.64
N GLN A 47 15.85 -10.11 -11.24
CA GLN A 47 15.02 -8.97 -11.62
C GLN A 47 14.50 -8.24 -10.39
N PHE A 48 14.11 -8.99 -9.35
CA PHE A 48 13.73 -8.42 -8.07
C PHE A 48 14.90 -7.68 -7.41
N HIS A 49 16.10 -8.24 -7.39
CA HIS A 49 17.26 -7.61 -6.76
C HIS A 49 17.60 -6.26 -7.40
N LYS A 50 17.61 -6.19 -8.74
CA LYS A 50 17.95 -4.95 -9.47
C LYS A 50 16.89 -3.86 -9.40
N HIS A 51 15.60 -4.24 -9.28
CA HIS A 51 14.47 -3.32 -9.37
C HIS A 51 13.54 -3.39 -8.15
N SER A 52 14.06 -3.80 -7.00
CA SER A 52 13.27 -4.10 -5.78
C SER A 52 12.40 -2.93 -5.35
N ALA A 53 12.96 -1.72 -5.32
CA ALA A 53 12.26 -0.50 -4.96
C ALA A 53 11.05 -0.24 -5.87
N ASP A 54 11.24 -0.28 -7.18
CA ASP A 54 10.16 -0.02 -8.15
C ASP A 54 9.09 -1.11 -8.12
N ILE A 55 9.51 -2.37 -7.98
CA ILE A 55 8.60 -3.51 -7.95
C ILE A 55 7.74 -3.49 -6.70
N ILE A 56 8.32 -3.22 -5.53
CA ILE A 56 7.58 -3.11 -4.26
C ILE A 56 6.62 -1.92 -4.32
N THR A 57 7.08 -0.78 -4.79
CA THR A 57 6.26 0.44 -4.89
C THR A 57 5.08 0.21 -5.84
N ALA A 58 5.32 -0.36 -7.01
CA ALA A 58 4.27 -0.72 -7.96
C ALA A 58 3.33 -1.82 -7.43
N ALA A 59 3.83 -2.77 -6.62
CA ALA A 59 2.99 -3.80 -6.01
C ALA A 59 2.04 -3.23 -4.96
N VAL A 60 2.48 -2.24 -4.18
CA VAL A 60 1.70 -1.64 -3.09
C VAL A 60 0.66 -0.66 -3.62
N PHE A 61 1.10 0.28 -4.46
CA PHE A 61 0.24 1.37 -4.97
C PHE A 61 -0.52 1.00 -6.24
N GLY A 62 -0.09 -0.06 -6.94
CA GLY A 62 -0.62 -0.38 -8.26
C GLY A 62 -0.14 0.60 -9.34
N LYS A 63 -0.60 0.39 -10.56
CA LYS A 63 -0.33 1.26 -11.71
C LYS A 63 -1.63 1.86 -12.23
N ASN A 64 -1.57 3.10 -12.72
CA ASN A 64 -2.69 3.74 -13.43
C ASN A 64 -2.83 3.18 -14.86
N ALA A 65 -3.85 3.65 -15.59
CA ALA A 65 -4.10 3.25 -16.97
C ALA A 65 -2.94 3.57 -17.93
N ASP A 66 -2.14 4.59 -17.60
CA ASP A 66 -0.97 5.03 -18.36
C ASP A 66 0.31 4.25 -18.00
N GLY A 67 0.24 3.33 -17.02
CA GLY A 67 1.34 2.46 -16.59
C GLY A 67 2.27 3.06 -15.52
N GLU A 68 1.98 4.27 -15.04
CA GLU A 68 2.68 4.94 -13.96
C GLU A 68 2.22 4.43 -12.58
N VAL A 69 3.09 4.48 -11.58
CA VAL A 69 2.75 4.04 -10.22
C VAL A 69 1.88 5.08 -9.52
N ASN A 70 0.79 4.64 -8.90
CA ASN A 70 -0.09 5.55 -8.15
C ASN A 70 0.68 6.15 -6.96
N LYS A 71 0.32 7.39 -6.59
CA LYS A 71 0.93 8.07 -5.43
C LYS A 71 0.37 7.61 -4.09
N GLU A 72 -0.76 6.92 -4.11
CA GLU A 72 -1.48 6.52 -2.91
C GLU A 72 -2.28 5.24 -3.13
N VAL A 73 -2.52 4.53 -2.03
CA VAL A 73 -3.41 3.37 -1.98
C VAL A 73 -4.49 3.64 -0.94
N ILE A 74 -5.75 3.44 -1.35
CA ILE A 74 -6.92 3.64 -0.51
C ILE A 74 -7.45 2.26 -0.10
N PHE A 75 -7.55 2.03 1.20
CA PHE A 75 -8.21 0.86 1.77
C PHE A 75 -9.69 1.17 1.93
N THR A 76 -10.52 0.59 1.07
CA THR A 76 -11.98 0.82 1.05
C THR A 76 -12.69 0.33 2.31
N ALA A 77 -12.06 -0.51 3.11
CA ALA A 77 -12.64 -1.04 4.35
C ALA A 77 -12.80 0.04 5.44
N ASN A 78 -11.90 1.03 5.51
CA ASN A 78 -11.88 2.04 6.57
C ASN A 78 -11.44 3.44 6.08
N ASN A 79 -11.42 3.67 4.77
CA ASN A 79 -10.91 4.89 4.13
C ASN A 79 -9.49 5.31 4.56
N LEU A 80 -8.68 4.34 4.99
CA LEU A 80 -7.26 4.58 5.25
C LEU A 80 -6.55 4.79 3.90
N VAL A 81 -5.82 5.89 3.81
CA VAL A 81 -4.98 6.23 2.66
C VAL A 81 -3.53 6.12 3.09
N SER A 82 -2.75 5.38 2.32
CA SER A 82 -1.30 5.35 2.49
C SER A 82 -0.64 5.98 1.27
N SER A 83 0.27 6.94 1.48
CA SER A 83 0.87 7.76 0.41
C SER A 83 2.39 7.60 0.26
N TYR A 84 3.07 7.12 1.31
CA TYR A 84 4.51 6.91 1.25
C TYR A 84 4.90 5.58 1.88
N LEU A 85 5.72 4.80 1.18
CA LEU A 85 6.34 3.60 1.71
C LEU A 85 7.81 3.91 2.05
N CYS A 86 8.17 3.80 3.32
CA CYS A 86 9.58 3.88 3.71
C CYS A 86 10.18 2.49 3.46
N TYR A 87 10.85 2.33 2.32
CA TYR A 87 11.60 1.13 1.97
C TYR A 87 13.09 1.42 2.10
N GLN A 88 13.84 0.45 2.64
CA GLN A 88 15.30 0.48 2.67
C GLN A 88 15.81 -0.57 1.67
N PRO A 89 16.54 -0.16 0.63
CA PRO A 89 17.09 -1.09 -0.35
C PRO A 89 18.03 -2.09 0.31
N TRP A 90 18.06 -3.31 -0.24
CA TRP A 90 18.97 -4.37 0.21
C TRP A 90 20.46 -4.05 0.04
N ASN A 91 20.79 -2.96 -0.67
CA ASN A 91 22.15 -2.61 -1.06
C ASN A 91 22.93 -1.86 0.04
N GLU A 92 22.36 -1.72 1.24
CA GLU A 92 22.91 -0.94 2.36
C GLU A 92 23.50 -1.82 3.49
N TRP A 93 23.76 -3.12 3.23
CA TRP A 93 24.48 -4.04 4.13
C TRP A 93 25.60 -4.77 3.41
#